data_AF-Q54B84-F1
#
_entry.id   AF-Q54B84-F1
#
_cell.length_a   1.000
_cell.length_b   1.000
_cell.length_c   1.000
_cell.angle_alpha   90.00
_cell.angle_beta   90.00
_cell.angle_gamma   90.00
#
_symmetry.space_group_name_H-M   'P 1'
#
loop_
_entity.id
_entity.type
_entity.pdbx_description
1 polymer ?
#
loop_
_entity_poly.entity_id
_entity_poly.type
_entity_poly.pdbx_seq_one_letter_code
_entity_poly.pdbx_strand_id
1 'polypeptide(L)'
;MEIQKEIIIFQNDQLLNLLNENFFNIQGNQNVYYKFQNIEAIKCEINQIGSIVETITSDGLETINKIKNCDDFLIKNQTNANEQYIIPFNKFNDKYELFNISDDNNSDNKWKLYKPKNNENNKIKAIKVNKEILNFLKINNKNIEIRNNNNNNLLYEFYLIASWGEKMIFKENDYLVIPLIKNNEIYRISNKEFNETYKLLLN
;
A
#
# COMPACT_ATOMS: atom_id res chain seq x y z
N MET A 1 -19.15 -28.89 -6.08
CA MET A 1 -18.65 -28.19 -7.28
C MET A 1 -17.33 -27.57 -6.91
N GLU A 2 -16.24 -27.95 -7.57
CA GLU A 2 -14.96 -27.25 -7.45
C GLU A 2 -15.13 -25.83 -7.97
N ILE A 3 -14.93 -24.85 -7.10
CA ILE A 3 -14.88 -23.45 -7.48
C ILE A 3 -13.57 -23.27 -8.25
N GLN A 4 -13.67 -23.07 -9.57
CA GLN A 4 -12.50 -22.67 -10.35
C GLN A 4 -12.13 -21.23 -10.00
N LYS A 5 -10.88 -21.05 -9.58
CA LYS A 5 -10.27 -19.75 -9.36
C LYS A 5 -9.39 -19.38 -10.54
N GLU A 6 -9.58 -18.18 -11.07
CA GLU A 6 -8.74 -17.60 -12.10
C GLU A 6 -7.90 -16.47 -11.49
N ILE A 7 -6.58 -16.54 -11.68
CA ILE A 7 -5.63 -15.60 -11.11
C ILE A 7 -5.26 -14.58 -12.18
N ILE A 8 -5.46 -13.31 -11.88
CA ILE A 8 -5.05 -12.18 -12.71
C ILE A 8 -3.91 -11.46 -11.99
N ILE A 9 -2.78 -11.29 -12.69
CA ILE A 9 -1.61 -10.59 -12.16
C ILE A 9 -1.32 -9.40 -13.07
N PHE A 10 -1.28 -8.20 -12.49
CA PHE A 10 -0.87 -6.98 -13.17
C PHE A 10 0.53 -6.54 -12.75
N GLN A 11 1.32 -6.09 -13.72
CA GLN A 11 2.52 -5.31 -13.45
C GLN A 11 2.13 -3.89 -13.00
N ASN A 12 2.97 -3.23 -12.19
CA ASN A 12 2.67 -1.91 -11.62
C ASN A 12 2.20 -0.89 -12.67
N ASP A 13 3.03 -0.69 -13.69
CA ASP A 13 2.77 0.28 -14.76
C ASP A 13 1.53 -0.09 -15.58
N GLN A 14 1.30 -1.38 -15.79
CA GLN A 14 0.11 -1.86 -16.51
C GLN A 14 -1.16 -1.52 -15.74
N LEU A 15 -1.21 -1.83 -14.44
CA LEU A 15 -2.38 -1.53 -13.61
C LEU A 15 -2.60 -0.02 -13.48
N LEU A 16 -1.50 0.71 -13.27
CA LEU A 16 -1.52 2.17 -13.19
C LEU A 16 -2.11 2.77 -14.47
N ASN A 17 -1.60 2.39 -15.64
CA ASN A 17 -2.10 2.92 -16.92
C ASN A 17 -3.58 2.63 -17.14
N LEU A 18 -4.02 1.39 -16.84
CA LEU A 18 -5.42 0.99 -16.95
C LEU A 18 -6.34 1.85 -16.06
N LEU A 19 -5.92 2.15 -14.84
CA LEU A 19 -6.76 2.83 -13.86
C LEU A 19 -6.61 4.35 -13.85
N ASN A 20 -5.49 4.89 -14.33
CA ASN A 20 -5.19 6.31 -14.21
C ASN A 20 -6.18 7.17 -15.01
N GLU A 21 -6.45 6.81 -16.27
CA GLU A 21 -7.38 7.52 -17.13
C GLU A 21 -8.85 7.16 -16.84
N ASN A 22 -9.10 5.94 -16.35
CA ASN A 22 -10.46 5.42 -16.21
C ASN A 22 -11.03 5.52 -14.79
N PHE A 23 -10.23 5.81 -13.76
CA PHE A 23 -10.69 5.84 -12.37
C PHE A 23 -10.07 6.95 -11.52
N PHE A 24 -8.75 7.15 -11.60
CA PHE A 24 -8.07 8.16 -10.77
C PHE A 24 -8.21 9.60 -11.28
N ASN A 25 -8.29 9.82 -12.59
CA ASN A 25 -8.33 11.17 -13.18
C ASN A 25 -9.66 11.48 -13.90
N ILE A 26 -10.74 10.77 -13.59
CA ILE A 26 -12.07 11.16 -14.07
C ILE A 26 -12.43 12.53 -13.45
N GLN A 27 -13.03 13.43 -14.25
CA GLN A 27 -13.62 14.66 -13.75
C GLN A 27 -14.54 14.36 -12.55
N GLY A 28 -14.22 14.95 -11.39
CA GLY A 28 -14.97 14.75 -10.14
C GLY A 28 -14.37 13.74 -9.16
N ASN A 29 -13.41 12.89 -9.58
CA ASN A 29 -12.74 11.94 -8.67
C ASN A 29 -11.29 12.35 -8.35
N GLN A 30 -11.11 13.62 -7.97
CA GLN A 30 -9.81 14.15 -7.54
C GLN A 30 -9.61 14.02 -6.02
N ASN A 31 -10.12 12.93 -5.42
CA ASN A 31 -10.03 12.74 -3.99
C ASN A 31 -8.57 12.53 -3.57
N VAL A 32 -7.99 13.60 -3.05
CA VAL A 32 -6.67 13.60 -2.43
C VAL A 32 -6.86 13.28 -0.96
N TYR A 33 -6.01 12.41 -0.43
CA TYR A 33 -5.99 12.04 0.98
C TYR A 33 -4.63 12.39 1.56
N TYR A 34 -4.59 12.73 2.85
CA TYR A 34 -3.35 12.98 3.59
C TYR A 34 -3.17 11.96 4.71
N LYS A 35 -1.92 11.51 4.91
CA LYS A 35 -1.55 10.65 6.03
C LYS A 35 -1.58 11.46 7.33
N PHE A 36 -2.34 11.01 8.31
CA PHE A 36 -2.45 11.68 9.62
C PHE A 36 -1.89 10.85 10.78
N GLN A 37 -1.76 9.54 10.59
CA GLN A 37 -1.36 8.62 11.67
C GLN A 37 0.14 8.72 11.93
N ASN A 38 0.50 8.85 13.22
CA ASN A 38 1.88 8.79 13.68
C ASN A 38 2.45 7.38 13.49
N ILE A 39 3.78 7.30 13.45
CA ILE A 39 4.51 6.04 13.30
C ILE A 39 5.60 5.93 14.37
N GLU A 40 5.91 4.72 14.76
CA GLU A 40 7.17 4.42 15.46
C GLU A 40 8.24 4.12 14.41
N ALA A 41 9.44 4.67 14.57
CA ALA A 41 10.56 4.34 13.69
C ALA A 41 11.86 4.20 14.45
N ILE A 42 12.69 3.28 13.97
CA ILE A 42 14.08 3.08 14.39
C ILE A 42 14.96 3.09 13.14
N LYS A 43 16.12 3.75 13.24
CA LYS A 43 17.13 3.68 12.18
C LYS A 43 17.74 2.28 12.20
N CYS A 44 17.81 1.62 11.05
CA CYS A 44 18.45 0.31 10.94
C CYS A 44 19.94 0.41 11.30
N GLU A 45 20.53 -0.69 11.73
CA GLU A 45 21.95 -0.81 12.04
C GLU A 45 22.62 -1.80 11.08
N ILE A 46 23.96 -1.70 10.95
CA ILE A 46 24.74 -2.53 10.01
C ILE A 46 24.58 -4.04 10.26
N ASN A 47 24.42 -4.43 11.52
CA ASN A 47 24.20 -5.82 11.94
C ASN A 47 22.81 -6.37 11.55
N GLN A 48 21.88 -5.51 11.13
CA GLN A 48 20.54 -5.91 10.68
C GLN A 48 20.43 -6.05 9.16
N ILE A 49 21.49 -5.72 8.39
CA ILE A 49 21.48 -5.91 6.94
C ILE A 49 21.25 -7.39 6.61
N GLY A 50 20.29 -7.66 5.73
CA GLY A 50 19.86 -9.01 5.36
C GLY A 50 18.77 -9.61 6.25
N SER A 51 18.50 -9.02 7.43
CA SER A 51 17.38 -9.44 8.28
C SER A 51 16.05 -9.26 7.57
N ILE A 52 15.14 -10.19 7.85
CA ILE A 52 13.79 -10.22 7.28
C ILE A 52 12.87 -9.36 8.14
N VAL A 53 12.02 -8.58 7.47
CA VAL A 53 10.91 -7.84 8.04
C VAL A 53 9.63 -8.38 7.42
N GLU A 54 8.81 -9.00 8.24
CA GLU A 54 7.49 -9.50 7.86
C GLU A 54 6.45 -8.40 8.11
N THR A 55 5.71 -8.05 7.06
CA THR A 55 4.53 -7.19 7.19
C THR A 55 3.32 -8.09 7.36
N ILE A 56 2.77 -8.10 8.58
CA ILE A 56 1.53 -8.82 8.90
C ILE A 56 0.42 -7.79 8.99
N THR A 57 -0.61 -7.95 8.16
CA THR A 57 -1.81 -7.11 8.16
C THR A 57 -2.95 -7.85 8.83
N SER A 58 -4.10 -7.21 8.98
CA SER A 58 -5.29 -7.90 9.48
C SER A 58 -5.74 -9.09 8.60
N ASP A 59 -5.25 -9.17 7.36
CA ASP A 59 -5.51 -10.26 6.43
C ASP A 59 -4.45 -11.40 6.51
N GLY A 60 -3.43 -11.26 7.35
CA GLY A 60 -2.33 -12.23 7.50
C GLY A 60 -0.98 -11.68 7.02
N LEU A 61 -0.02 -12.58 6.78
CA LEU A 61 1.30 -12.21 6.24
C LEU A 61 1.13 -11.68 4.81
N GLU A 62 1.43 -10.39 4.59
CA GLU A 62 1.33 -9.77 3.26
C GLU A 62 2.65 -9.76 2.51
N THR A 63 3.73 -9.29 3.14
CA THR A 63 5.02 -9.13 2.46
C THR A 63 6.19 -9.52 3.34
N ILE A 64 7.29 -9.91 2.70
CA ILE A 64 8.55 -10.26 3.35
C ILE A 64 9.64 -9.40 2.71
N ASN A 65 10.13 -8.39 3.43
CA ASN A 65 11.21 -7.53 2.96
C ASN A 65 12.53 -7.85 3.66
N LYS A 66 13.65 -7.46 3.06
CA LYS A 66 14.98 -7.53 3.69
C LYS A 66 15.54 -6.14 3.87
N ILE A 67 16.20 -5.91 5.01
CA ILE A 67 16.95 -4.67 5.26
C ILE A 67 18.15 -4.66 4.30
N LYS A 68 18.20 -3.65 3.42
CA LYS A 68 19.26 -3.53 2.41
C LYS A 68 20.37 -2.59 2.87
N ASN A 69 20.02 -1.49 3.55
CA ASN A 69 20.99 -0.49 4.00
C ASN A 69 20.86 -0.19 5.49
N CYS A 70 21.98 0.14 6.14
CA CYS A 70 22.04 0.57 7.54
C CYS A 70 21.58 2.03 7.76
N ASP A 71 21.16 2.74 6.72
CA ASP A 71 20.56 4.08 6.86
C ASP A 71 19.05 4.08 6.66
N ASP A 72 18.48 2.95 6.25
CA ASP A 72 17.03 2.80 6.12
C ASP A 72 16.37 2.85 7.51
N PHE A 73 15.07 3.14 7.54
CA PHE A 73 14.29 3.09 8.76
C PHE A 73 13.37 1.89 8.74
N LEU A 74 13.32 1.17 9.87
CA LEU A 74 12.26 0.25 10.17
C LEU A 74 11.11 1.04 10.80
N ILE A 75 9.94 0.95 10.20
CA ILE A 75 8.72 1.64 10.59
C ILE A 75 7.76 0.64 11.18
N LYS A 76 7.06 1.04 12.24
CA LYS A 76 5.91 0.35 12.79
C LYS A 76 4.71 1.30 12.76
N ASN A 77 3.69 0.93 11.98
CA ASN A 77 2.43 1.66 11.96
C ASN A 77 1.70 1.49 13.30
N GLN A 78 1.07 2.55 13.77
CA GLN A 78 0.24 2.55 14.98
C GLN A 78 -1.21 2.11 14.65
N THR A 79 -1.36 1.19 13.71
CA THR A 79 -2.63 0.57 13.32
C THR A 79 -2.88 -0.66 14.18
N ASN A 80 -4.10 -1.20 14.15
CA ASN A 80 -4.41 -2.44 14.87
C ASN A 80 -3.55 -3.64 14.41
N ALA A 81 -3.09 -3.62 13.16
CA ALA A 81 -2.23 -4.66 12.60
C ALA A 81 -0.77 -4.55 13.04
N ASN A 82 -0.33 -3.40 13.55
CA ASN A 82 1.06 -3.12 13.93
C ASN A 82 2.08 -3.47 12.82
N GLU A 83 1.69 -3.23 11.57
CA GLU A 83 2.52 -3.53 10.40
C GLU A 83 3.92 -2.92 10.52
N GLN A 84 4.92 -3.71 10.17
CA GLN A 84 6.29 -3.25 10.05
C GLN A 84 6.73 -3.24 8.59
N TYR A 85 7.44 -2.18 8.19
CA TYR A 85 8.01 -2.06 6.85
C TYR A 85 9.29 -1.22 6.86
N ILE A 86 10.11 -1.38 5.82
CA ILE A 86 11.36 -0.64 5.67
C ILE A 86 11.15 0.51 4.69
N ILE A 87 11.69 1.68 5.01
CA ILE A 87 11.69 2.84 4.12
C ILE A 87 13.11 3.43 3.99
N PRO A 88 13.56 3.78 2.77
CA PRO A 88 14.87 4.41 2.59
C PRO A 88 15.00 5.74 3.32
N PHE A 89 16.20 6.05 3.82
CA PHE A 89 16.53 7.29 4.55
C PHE A 89 15.94 8.57 3.92
N ASN A 90 16.17 8.76 2.62
CA ASN A 90 15.70 9.95 1.90
C ASN A 90 14.15 10.02 1.90
N LYS A 91 13.48 8.90 1.59
CA LYS A 91 12.01 8.84 1.61
C LYS A 91 11.46 9.05 3.03
N PHE A 92 12.18 8.59 4.06
CA PHE A 92 11.80 8.82 5.46
C PHE A 92 11.83 10.30 5.80
N ASN A 93 12.95 10.97 5.52
CA ASN A 93 13.12 12.40 5.81
C ASN A 93 12.16 13.28 5.02
N ASP A 94 11.78 12.90 3.81
CA ASP A 94 10.79 13.62 3.02
C ASP A 94 9.38 13.57 3.63
N LYS A 95 9.08 12.48 4.34
CA LYS A 95 7.73 12.17 4.86
C LYS A 95 7.55 12.45 6.34
N TYR A 96 8.57 12.31 7.17
CA TYR A 96 8.38 12.27 8.62
C TYR A 96 9.25 13.30 9.35
N GLU A 97 8.71 13.81 10.45
CA GLU A 97 9.44 14.63 11.41
C GLU A 97 9.24 14.09 12.82
N LEU A 98 10.29 14.23 13.65
CA LEU A 98 10.26 13.74 15.03
C LEU A 98 9.13 14.45 15.78
N PHE A 99 8.25 13.66 16.38
CA PHE A 99 7.12 14.16 17.17
C PHE A 99 7.41 14.08 18.66
N ASN A 100 7.85 12.91 19.12
CA ASN A 100 8.25 12.70 20.50
C ASN A 100 9.27 11.56 20.63
N ILE A 101 10.07 11.58 21.68
CA ILE A 101 10.80 10.38 22.10
C ILE A 101 9.77 9.53 22.83
N SER A 102 9.65 8.24 22.52
CA SER A 102 8.70 7.38 23.24
C SER A 102 9.08 7.35 24.71
N ASP A 103 8.18 7.81 25.59
CA ASP A 103 8.33 7.80 27.06
C ASP A 103 8.20 6.39 27.65
N ASP A 104 8.70 5.37 26.95
CA ASP A 104 8.99 4.11 27.61
C ASP A 104 10.25 4.35 28.44
N ASN A 105 10.09 4.38 29.76
CA ASN A 105 11.16 4.45 30.77
C ASN A 105 12.18 3.29 30.70
N ASN A 106 12.18 2.51 29.62
CA ASN A 106 13.23 1.56 29.28
C ASN A 106 14.22 2.23 28.32
N SER A 107 15.41 2.51 28.84
CA SER A 107 16.57 3.07 28.09
C SER A 107 16.97 2.28 26.83
N ASP A 108 16.42 1.08 26.65
CA ASP A 108 16.71 0.18 25.54
C ASP A 108 15.75 0.34 24.35
N ASN A 109 14.64 1.07 24.50
CA ASN A 109 13.68 1.22 23.41
C ASN A 109 14.12 2.33 22.45
N LYS A 110 14.99 1.98 21.48
CA LYS A 110 15.53 2.87 20.43
C LYS A 110 14.47 3.44 19.47
N TRP A 111 13.24 2.94 19.53
CA TRP A 111 12.12 3.44 18.74
C TRP A 111 11.80 4.89 19.12
N LYS A 112 11.39 5.69 18.15
CA LYS A 112 10.96 7.08 18.35
C LYS A 112 9.65 7.32 17.62
N LEU A 113 8.84 8.26 18.11
CA LEU A 113 7.55 8.60 17.54
C LEU A 113 7.71 9.75 16.54
N TYR A 114 7.23 9.55 15.31
CA TYR A 114 7.25 10.54 14.24
C TYR A 114 5.85 10.83 13.75
N LYS A 115 5.63 12.09 13.35
CA LYS A 115 4.40 12.51 12.67
C LYS A 115 4.66 12.68 11.18
N PRO A 116 3.66 12.40 10.32
CA PRO A 116 3.71 12.77 8.91
C PRO A 116 3.85 14.29 8.76
N LYS A 117 4.80 14.73 7.93
CA LYS A 117 4.92 16.14 7.52
C LYS A 117 3.69 16.56 6.74
N ASN A 118 3.22 17.78 6.97
CA ASN A 118 2.14 18.38 6.19
C ASN A 118 2.67 18.89 4.84
N ASN A 119 3.01 17.97 3.94
CA ASN A 119 3.51 18.26 2.60
C ASN A 119 2.97 17.25 1.57
N GLU A 120 3.27 17.51 0.30
CA GLU A 120 2.82 16.69 -0.83
C GLU A 120 3.33 15.23 -0.79
N ASN A 121 4.41 14.92 -0.05
CA ASN A 121 4.94 13.55 0.07
C ASN A 121 4.05 12.62 0.89
N ASN A 122 3.16 13.18 1.72
CA ASN A 122 2.19 12.44 2.51
C ASN A 122 0.77 12.50 1.92
N LYS A 123 0.64 12.98 0.69
CA LYS A 123 -0.62 13.01 -0.04
C LYS A 123 -0.69 11.91 -1.09
N ILE A 124 -1.87 11.31 -1.23
CA ILE A 124 -2.15 10.25 -2.19
C ILE A 124 -3.47 10.53 -2.91
N LYS A 125 -3.62 10.00 -4.13
CA LYS A 125 -4.92 9.71 -4.72
C LYS A 125 -5.31 8.29 -4.36
N ALA A 126 -6.59 8.04 -4.13
CA ALA A 126 -7.09 6.71 -3.79
C ALA A 126 -8.40 6.41 -4.52
N ILE A 127 -8.54 5.16 -4.97
CA ILE A 127 -9.81 4.61 -5.42
C ILE A 127 -10.15 3.39 -4.58
N LYS A 128 -11.41 3.30 -4.15
CA LYS A 128 -11.92 2.12 -3.47
C LYS A 128 -12.30 1.08 -4.52
N VAL A 129 -11.71 -0.10 -4.44
CA VAL A 129 -11.99 -1.20 -5.34
C VAL A 129 -13.45 -1.61 -5.18
N ASN A 130 -14.22 -1.52 -6.27
CA ASN A 130 -15.61 -1.92 -6.34
C ASN A 130 -15.80 -2.92 -7.51
N LYS A 131 -17.01 -3.44 -7.69
CA LYS A 131 -17.32 -4.40 -8.77
C LYS A 131 -17.07 -3.85 -10.17
N GLU A 132 -17.27 -2.55 -10.37
CA GLU A 132 -17.02 -1.88 -11.66
C GLU A 132 -15.54 -1.96 -12.03
N ILE A 133 -14.65 -1.56 -11.12
CA ILE A 133 -13.19 -1.65 -11.30
C ILE A 133 -12.78 -3.09 -11.55
N LEU A 134 -13.26 -4.05 -10.74
CA LEU A 134 -12.90 -5.45 -10.91
C LEU A 134 -13.35 -6.01 -12.27
N ASN A 135 -14.55 -5.66 -12.73
CA ASN A 135 -15.04 -6.08 -14.04
C ASN A 135 -14.27 -5.40 -15.19
N PHE A 136 -13.97 -4.11 -15.06
CA PHE A 136 -13.12 -3.38 -16.01
C PHE A 136 -11.76 -4.08 -16.15
N LEU A 137 -11.12 -4.45 -15.03
CA LEU A 137 -9.84 -5.14 -15.02
C LEU A 137 -9.92 -6.54 -15.64
N LYS A 138 -11.00 -7.29 -15.44
CA LYS A 138 -11.21 -8.59 -16.11
C LYS A 138 -11.26 -8.44 -17.63
N ILE A 139 -12.07 -7.50 -18.12
CA ILE A 139 -12.30 -7.27 -19.55
C ILE A 139 -11.03 -6.77 -20.24
N ASN A 140 -10.27 -5.91 -19.57
CA ASN A 140 -9.06 -5.30 -20.13
C ASN A 140 -7.79 -6.15 -19.89
N ASN A 141 -7.90 -7.30 -19.24
CA ASN A 141 -6.79 -8.23 -19.16
C ASN A 141 -6.66 -8.99 -20.50
N LYS A 142 -5.62 -8.65 -21.27
CA LYS A 142 -5.33 -9.20 -22.61
C LYS A 142 -5.20 -10.73 -22.66
N ASN A 143 -5.06 -11.39 -21.51
CA ASN A 143 -4.92 -12.85 -21.42
C ASN A 143 -6.24 -13.59 -21.19
N ILE A 144 -7.36 -12.87 -20.98
CA ILE A 144 -8.66 -13.49 -20.83
C ILE A 144 -9.36 -13.37 -22.18
N GLU A 145 -9.34 -14.46 -22.96
CA GLU A 145 -10.42 -14.66 -23.93
C GLU A 145 -11.70 -14.66 -23.09
N ILE A 146 -12.53 -13.62 -23.24
CA ILE A 146 -13.86 -13.57 -22.63
C ILE A 146 -14.63 -14.74 -23.26
N ARG A 147 -14.49 -15.91 -22.64
CA ARG A 147 -15.29 -17.06 -22.98
C ARG A 147 -16.71 -16.63 -22.63
N ASN A 148 -17.59 -16.65 -23.63
CA ASN A 148 -19.04 -16.51 -23.50
C ASN A 148 -19.62 -17.68 -22.67
N ASN A 149 -19.09 -17.90 -21.47
CA ASN A 149 -19.53 -18.94 -20.57
C ASN A 149 -20.34 -18.26 -19.48
N ASN A 150 -21.63 -18.55 -19.48
CA ASN A 150 -22.62 -18.27 -18.44
C ASN A 150 -22.29 -18.94 -17.08
N ASN A 151 -21.02 -19.24 -16.81
CA ASN A 151 -20.58 -19.87 -15.58
C ASN A 151 -20.36 -18.80 -14.51
N ASN A 152 -21.44 -18.49 -13.79
CA ASN A 152 -21.47 -17.61 -12.61
C ASN A 152 -20.59 -18.07 -11.43
N ASN A 153 -19.85 -19.18 -11.55
CA ASN A 153 -19.06 -19.79 -10.46
C ASN A 153 -17.55 -19.56 -10.57
N LEU A 154 -17.07 -18.75 -11.53
CA LEU A 154 -15.65 -18.44 -11.64
C LEU A 154 -15.26 -17.32 -10.66
N LEU A 155 -14.41 -17.65 -9.69
CA LEU A 155 -13.87 -16.68 -8.74
C LEU A 155 -12.56 -16.09 -9.30
N TYR A 156 -12.43 -14.78 -9.27
CA TYR A 156 -11.23 -14.08 -9.72
C TYR A 156 -10.43 -13.59 -8.52
N GLU A 157 -9.14 -13.86 -8.52
CA GLU A 157 -8.17 -13.26 -7.59
C GLU A 157 -7.29 -12.29 -8.36
N PHE A 158 -7.17 -11.07 -7.85
CA PHE A 158 -6.42 -10.01 -8.48
C PHE A 158 -5.16 -9.73 -7.69
N TYR A 159 -4.03 -9.71 -8.40
CA TYR A 159 -2.73 -9.41 -7.84
C TYR A 159 -2.10 -8.24 -8.59
N LEU A 160 -1.32 -7.44 -7.87
CA LEU A 160 -0.45 -6.41 -8.42
C LEU A 160 0.99 -6.70 -7.99
N ILE A 161 1.95 -6.48 -8.88
CA ILE A 161 3.36 -6.44 -8.52
C ILE A 161 3.71 -4.98 -8.19
N ALA A 162 3.98 -4.70 -6.92
CA ALA A 162 4.28 -3.36 -6.43
C ALA A 162 5.60 -2.84 -7.04
N SER A 163 5.83 -1.52 -6.97
CA SER A 163 7.05 -0.88 -7.52
C SER A 163 8.34 -1.40 -6.88
N TRP A 164 8.26 -2.00 -5.69
CA TRP A 164 9.38 -2.65 -5.00
C TRP A 164 9.51 -4.16 -5.26
N GLY A 165 8.65 -4.74 -6.10
CA GLY A 165 8.75 -6.12 -6.58
C GLY A 165 7.87 -7.15 -5.86
N GLU A 166 7.20 -6.78 -4.77
CA GLU A 166 6.34 -7.70 -4.01
C GLU A 166 4.98 -7.89 -4.66
N LYS A 167 4.44 -9.11 -4.57
CA LYS A 167 3.11 -9.46 -5.07
C LYS A 167 2.05 -9.18 -4.01
N MET A 168 1.15 -8.25 -4.28
CA MET A 168 0.03 -7.88 -3.39
C MET A 168 -1.29 -8.40 -3.96
N ILE A 169 -2.09 -9.11 -3.17
CA ILE A 169 -3.48 -9.42 -3.53
C ILE A 169 -4.37 -8.21 -3.25
N PHE A 170 -5.33 -7.89 -4.11
CA PHE A 170 -6.35 -6.88 -3.81
C PHE A 170 -7.76 -7.41 -4.07
N LYS A 171 -8.70 -7.00 -3.22
CA LYS A 171 -10.09 -7.46 -3.20
C LYS A 171 -11.06 -6.28 -3.19
N GLU A 172 -12.34 -6.58 -3.40
CA GLU A 172 -13.41 -5.59 -3.24
C GLU A 172 -13.33 -4.93 -1.85
N ASN A 173 -13.50 -3.62 -1.82
CA ASN A 173 -13.33 -2.70 -0.69
C ASN A 173 -11.91 -2.29 -0.29
N ASP A 174 -10.86 -2.91 -0.83
CA ASP A 174 -9.50 -2.38 -0.64
C ASP A 174 -9.35 -1.03 -1.34
N TYR A 175 -8.28 -0.30 -1.02
CA TYR A 175 -7.89 0.89 -1.74
C TYR A 175 -6.67 0.62 -2.61
N LEU A 176 -6.76 1.03 -3.87
CA LEU A 176 -5.60 1.21 -4.72
C LEU A 176 -5.22 2.69 -4.69
N VAL A 177 -3.94 2.97 -4.47
CA VAL A 177 -3.47 4.34 -4.20
C VAL A 177 -2.26 4.70 -5.04
N ILE A 178 -2.14 6.00 -5.34
CA ILE A 178 -1.02 6.59 -6.08
C ILE A 178 -0.48 7.78 -5.28
N PRO A 179 0.83 7.88 -5.02
CA PRO A 179 1.42 9.07 -4.42
C PRO A 179 1.21 10.31 -5.27
N LEU A 180 0.90 11.44 -4.63
CA LEU A 180 0.59 12.66 -5.36
C LEU A 180 1.79 13.24 -6.12
N ILE A 181 3.00 13.21 -5.53
CA ILE A 181 4.24 13.63 -6.22
C ILE A 181 4.70 12.58 -7.22
N LYS A 182 4.78 11.32 -6.79
CA LYS A 182 5.27 10.20 -7.60
C LYS A 182 4.08 9.46 -8.17
N ASN A 183 3.44 10.07 -9.15
CA ASN A 183 2.26 9.55 -9.83
C ASN A 183 2.55 8.34 -10.77
N ASN A 184 3.68 7.68 -10.55
CA ASN A 184 4.20 6.57 -11.35
C ASN A 184 4.27 5.25 -10.57
N GLU A 185 3.67 5.18 -9.38
CA GLU A 185 3.53 3.93 -8.64
C GLU A 185 2.10 3.74 -8.14
N ILE A 186 1.62 2.50 -8.19
CA ILE A 186 0.35 2.08 -7.60
C ILE A 186 0.56 0.97 -6.58
N TYR A 187 -0.11 1.02 -5.44
CA TYR A 187 -0.08 -0.06 -4.44
C TYR A 187 -1.43 -0.22 -3.73
N ARG A 188 -1.60 -1.35 -3.03
CA ARG A 188 -2.80 -1.67 -2.26
C ARG A 188 -2.65 -1.19 -0.81
N ILE A 189 -3.75 -0.77 -0.21
CA ILE A 189 -3.94 -0.69 1.24
C ILE A 189 -5.27 -1.37 1.58
N SER A 190 -5.34 -2.16 2.65
CA SER A 190 -6.62 -2.72 3.11
C SER A 190 -7.62 -1.61 3.48
N ASN A 191 -8.91 -1.89 3.39
CA ASN A 191 -9.94 -0.92 3.82
C ASN A 191 -9.72 -0.42 5.25
N LYS A 192 -9.37 -1.34 6.17
CA LYS A 192 -9.19 -1.01 7.59
C LYS A 192 -7.97 -0.10 7.79
N GLU A 193 -6.82 -0.48 7.27
CA GLU A 193 -5.58 0.33 7.39
C GLU A 193 -5.69 1.68 6.70
N PHE A 194 -6.39 1.74 5.55
CA PHE A 194 -6.61 3.01 4.86
C PHE A 194 -7.33 4.01 5.77
N ASN A 195 -8.43 3.59 6.40
CA ASN A 195 -9.22 4.45 7.27
C ASN A 195 -8.51 4.79 8.59
N GLU A 196 -7.60 3.93 9.06
CA GLU A 196 -6.76 4.21 10.23
C GLU A 196 -5.58 5.16 9.90
N THR A 197 -5.24 5.34 8.63
CA THR A 197 -4.01 6.04 8.20
C THR A 197 -4.25 7.35 7.45
N TYR A 198 -5.30 7.42 6.65
CA TYR A 198 -5.56 8.50 5.70
C TYR A 198 -6.91 9.19 5.94
N LYS A 199 -6.95 10.50 5.71
CA LYS A 199 -8.18 11.31 5.70
C LYS A 199 -8.32 12.04 4.39
N LEU A 200 -9.56 12.21 3.94
CA LEU A 200 -9.86 13.01 2.75
C LEU A 200 -9.41 14.45 3.00
N LEU A 201 -8.65 15.00 2.06
CA LEU A 201 -8.34 16.42 2.01
C LEU A 201 -9.55 17.13 1.43
N LEU A 202 -10.33 17.79 2.29
CA LEU A 202 -11.41 18.65 1.87
C LEU A 202 -10.81 19.96 1.33
N ASN A 203 -11.17 20.30 0.11
CA ASN A 203 -10.85 21.60 -0.50
C ASN A 203 -11.82 22.67 -0.02
#